data_AF-A0A1V8S7S2-F1
#
_entry.id   AF-A0A1V8S7S2-F1
#
_cell.length_a   1.000
_cell.length_b   1.000
_cell.length_c   1.000
_cell.angle_alpha   90.00
_cell.angle_beta   90.00
_cell.angle_gamma   90.00
#
_symmetry.space_group_name_H-M   'P 1'
#
loop_
_entity.id
_entity.type
_entity.pdbx_description
1 polymer ?
#
loop_
_entity_poly.entity_id
_entity_poly.type
_entity_poly.pdbx_seq_one_letter_code
_entity_poly.pdbx_strand_id
1 'polypeptide(L)'
;MADSALEAAEASDLVALKEELDDSPSPDLGEVGIYAKMDQIVCAAAHSRHAGMVTWLLESRFPTYVPRLQAHLAAIQGGPDVYDVFLQKWPHLINYELGHNGNPIGLSVLDNDMPMVKFVLGKGVDPNTAQYGHRQFNKPENFPTWCAHVDKDVIDLLVGHGLKVTETPEQESRDA
;
A
#
# COMPACT_ATOMS: atom_id res chain seq x y z
N MET A 1 -18.01 8.50 -24.48
CA MET A 1 -18.93 7.86 -23.53
C MET A 1 -18.18 7.81 -22.22
N ALA A 2 -18.79 8.30 -21.14
CA ALA A 2 -18.21 8.20 -19.81
C ALA A 2 -18.03 6.71 -19.47
N ASP A 3 -16.97 6.41 -18.72
CA ASP A 3 -16.61 5.04 -18.42
C ASP A 3 -17.35 4.62 -17.14
N SER A 4 -18.60 4.19 -17.32
CA SER A 4 -19.57 3.87 -16.26
C SER A 4 -19.01 2.91 -15.20
N ALA A 5 -18.20 1.92 -15.59
CA ALA A 5 -17.55 1.01 -14.67
C ALA A 5 -16.51 1.72 -13.78
N LEU A 6 -15.76 2.68 -14.32
CA LEU A 6 -14.83 3.47 -13.51
C LEU A 6 -15.59 4.36 -12.52
N GLU A 7 -16.63 5.04 -12.99
CA GLU A 7 -17.47 5.90 -12.15
C GLU A 7 -18.11 5.11 -11.00
N ALA A 8 -18.60 3.90 -11.27
CA ALA A 8 -19.15 3.01 -10.24
C ALA A 8 -18.08 2.60 -9.21
N ALA A 9 -16.86 2.27 -9.65
CA ALA A 9 -15.76 1.93 -8.75
C ALA A 9 -15.34 3.11 -7.85
N GLU A 10 -15.24 4.31 -8.43
CA GLU A 10 -14.94 5.56 -7.71
C GLU A 10 -16.05 5.89 -6.70
N ALA A 11 -17.32 5.65 -7.07
CA ALA A 11 -18.48 5.87 -6.21
C ALA A 11 -18.69 4.80 -5.13
N SER A 12 -17.83 3.77 -5.06
CA SER A 12 -18.02 2.60 -4.19
C SER A 12 -19.34 1.84 -4.46
N ASP A 13 -19.89 1.92 -5.67
CA ASP A 13 -21.13 1.24 -6.04
C ASP A 13 -20.83 -0.14 -6.65
N LEU A 14 -20.80 -1.17 -5.79
CA LEU A 14 -20.56 -2.54 -6.22
C LEU A 14 -21.68 -3.10 -7.09
N VAL A 15 -22.92 -2.60 -6.96
CA VAL A 15 -24.05 -3.10 -7.75
C VAL A 15 -23.93 -2.59 -9.18
N ALA A 16 -23.79 -1.27 -9.34
CA ALA A 16 -23.60 -0.66 -10.66
C ALA A 16 -22.32 -1.20 -11.34
N LEU A 17 -21.24 -1.38 -10.59
CA LEU A 17 -20.00 -1.95 -11.14
C LEU A 17 -20.20 -3.37 -11.69
N LYS A 18 -20.96 -4.21 -10.98
CA LYS A 18 -21.27 -5.58 -11.41
C LYS A 18 -22.14 -5.57 -12.66
N GLU A 19 -23.19 -4.75 -12.69
CA GLU A 19 -24.08 -4.63 -13.85
C GLU A 19 -23.28 -4.24 -15.11
N GLU A 20 -22.40 -3.24 -15.01
CA GLU A 20 -21.58 -2.79 -16.14
C GLU A 20 -20.54 -3.83 -16.60
N LEU A 21 -19.96 -4.58 -15.67
CA LEU A 21 -18.87 -5.51 -15.98
C LEU A 21 -19.32 -6.94 -16.28
N ASP A 22 -20.46 -7.40 -15.77
CA ASP A 22 -21.00 -8.74 -16.05
C ASP A 22 -21.57 -8.84 -17.47
N ASP A 23 -22.13 -7.73 -18.00
CA ASP A 23 -22.62 -7.64 -19.38
C ASP A 23 -21.50 -7.54 -20.43
N SER A 24 -20.26 -7.31 -19.98
CA SER A 24 -19.09 -7.20 -20.85
C SER A 24 -18.30 -8.52 -20.87
N PRO A 25 -17.96 -9.08 -22.06
CA PRO A 25 -17.21 -10.32 -22.14
C PRO A 25 -15.92 -10.22 -21.31
N SER A 26 -15.63 -11.27 -20.53
CA SER A 26 -14.38 -11.33 -19.75
C SER A 26 -13.22 -11.05 -20.68
N PRO A 27 -12.36 -10.08 -20.36
CA PRO A 27 -11.32 -9.67 -21.28
C PRO A 27 -10.43 -10.84 -21.67
N ASP A 28 -10.40 -11.15 -22.97
CA ASP A 28 -9.39 -12.04 -23.54
C ASP A 28 -8.04 -11.29 -23.50
N LEU A 29 -6.99 -11.97 -23.07
CA LEU A 29 -5.73 -11.41 -22.55
C LEU A 29 -4.85 -10.71 -23.62
N GLY A 30 -5.38 -10.45 -24.82
CA GLY A 30 -4.63 -10.07 -26.01
C GLY A 30 -4.53 -8.57 -26.33
N GLU A 31 -5.40 -7.71 -25.80
CA GLU A 31 -5.39 -6.28 -26.14
C GLU A 31 -4.78 -5.42 -25.02
N VAL A 32 -3.74 -4.65 -25.36
CA VAL A 32 -3.01 -3.76 -24.42
C VAL A 32 -3.92 -2.74 -23.72
N GLY A 33 -5.03 -2.34 -24.35
CA GLY A 33 -6.02 -1.40 -23.77
C GLY A 33 -6.83 -1.99 -22.61
N ILE A 34 -7.05 -3.30 -22.62
CA ILE A 34 -7.85 -4.01 -21.61
C ILE A 34 -7.14 -4.00 -20.25
N TYR A 35 -5.83 -4.26 -20.22
CA TYR A 35 -5.08 -4.25 -18.96
C TYR A 35 -5.04 -2.87 -18.31
N ALA A 36 -4.93 -1.81 -19.10
CA ALA A 36 -4.98 -0.45 -18.59
C ALA A 36 -6.35 -0.15 -17.92
N LYS A 37 -7.43 -0.65 -18.52
CA LYS A 37 -8.79 -0.48 -18.00
C LYS A 37 -9.03 -1.25 -16.70
N MET A 38 -8.60 -2.51 -16.64
CA MET A 38 -8.67 -3.33 -15.43
C MET A 38 -7.92 -2.66 -14.27
N ASP A 39 -6.71 -2.17 -14.55
CA ASP A 39 -5.86 -1.49 -13.57
C ASP A 39 -6.53 -0.23 -13.02
N GLN A 40 -7.14 0.59 -13.89
CA GLN A 40 -7.89 1.79 -13.46
C GLN A 40 -9.06 1.45 -12.53
N ILE A 41 -9.85 0.44 -12.87
CA ILE A 41 -11.01 0.02 -12.06
C ILE A 41 -10.54 -0.51 -10.70
N VAL A 42 -9.49 -1.35 -10.68
CA VAL A 42 -8.91 -1.87 -9.44
C VAL A 42 -8.35 -0.73 -8.57
N CYS A 43 -7.63 0.23 -9.17
CA CYS A 43 -7.14 1.41 -8.46
C CYS A 43 -8.28 2.25 -7.88
N ALA A 44 -9.35 2.50 -8.65
CA ALA A 44 -10.50 3.26 -8.19
C ALA A 44 -11.21 2.57 -7.01
N ALA A 45 -11.45 1.26 -7.11
CA ALA A 45 -12.03 0.46 -6.03
C ALA A 45 -11.14 0.45 -4.76
N ALA A 46 -9.82 0.44 -4.94
CA ALA A 46 -8.88 0.51 -3.83
C ALA A 46 -8.90 1.89 -3.15
N HIS A 47 -8.83 2.98 -3.91
CA HIS A 47 -8.91 4.34 -3.39
C HIS A 47 -10.26 4.64 -2.73
N SER A 48 -11.33 4.01 -3.20
CA SER A 48 -12.66 4.12 -2.60
C SER A 48 -12.80 3.30 -1.31
N ARG A 49 -11.73 2.59 -0.90
CA ARG A 49 -11.59 1.84 0.36
C ARG A 49 -12.61 0.71 0.50
N HIS A 50 -13.15 0.23 -0.62
CA HIS A 50 -14.19 -0.79 -0.62
C HIS A 50 -13.58 -2.19 -0.79
N ALA A 51 -13.12 -2.79 0.31
CA ALA A 51 -12.47 -4.12 0.29
C ALA A 51 -13.31 -5.20 -0.43
N GLY A 52 -14.63 -5.28 -0.18
CA GLY A 52 -15.49 -6.27 -0.86
C GLY A 52 -15.60 -6.09 -2.38
N MET A 53 -15.46 -4.87 -2.89
CA MET A 53 -15.43 -4.59 -4.32
C MET A 53 -14.10 -5.05 -4.91
N VAL A 54 -12.99 -4.74 -4.23
CA VAL A 54 -11.66 -5.22 -4.60
C VAL A 54 -11.61 -6.76 -4.58
N THR A 55 -12.15 -7.42 -3.57
CA THR A 55 -12.27 -8.88 -3.50
C THR A 55 -13.01 -9.42 -4.71
N TRP A 56 -14.20 -8.89 -5.01
CA TRP A 56 -14.96 -9.34 -6.17
C TRP A 56 -14.21 -9.12 -7.49
N LEU A 57 -13.56 -7.97 -7.66
CA LEU A 57 -12.73 -7.67 -8.83
C LEU A 57 -11.59 -8.68 -8.98
N LEU A 58 -10.86 -9.00 -7.92
CA LEU A 58 -9.66 -9.83 -8.00
C LEU A 58 -9.94 -11.34 -8.00
N GLU A 59 -11.05 -11.77 -7.41
CA GLU A 59 -11.39 -13.20 -7.29
C GLU A 59 -12.37 -13.66 -8.36
N SER A 60 -13.39 -12.85 -8.66
CA SER A 60 -14.47 -13.22 -9.56
C SER A 60 -14.28 -12.65 -10.95
N ARG A 61 -14.06 -11.34 -11.05
CA ARG A 61 -14.10 -10.65 -12.36
C ARG A 61 -12.78 -10.71 -13.12
N PHE A 62 -11.66 -10.52 -12.43
CA PHE A 62 -10.32 -10.49 -12.99
C PHE A 62 -9.39 -11.52 -12.29
N PRO A 63 -9.70 -12.83 -12.33
CA PRO A 63 -8.97 -13.84 -11.58
C PRO A 63 -7.49 -13.95 -11.98
N THR A 64 -7.14 -13.60 -13.22
CA THR A 64 -5.77 -13.62 -13.75
C THR A 64 -5.03 -12.29 -13.62
N TYR A 65 -5.66 -11.26 -13.04
CA TYR A 65 -5.02 -9.96 -12.82
C TYR A 65 -3.75 -10.11 -11.99
N VAL A 66 -2.73 -9.30 -12.31
CA VAL A 66 -1.50 -9.17 -11.53
C VAL A 66 -1.29 -7.68 -11.29
N PRO A 67 -1.14 -7.22 -10.04
CA PRO A 67 -1.08 -5.81 -9.72
C PRO A 67 0.23 -5.22 -10.25
N ARG A 68 0.10 -4.07 -10.89
CA ARG A 68 1.25 -3.22 -11.20
C ARG A 68 1.49 -2.26 -10.04
N LEU A 69 2.61 -1.54 -10.11
CA LEU A 69 3.01 -0.55 -9.10
C LEU A 69 1.84 0.37 -8.67
N GLN A 70 1.05 0.87 -9.62
CA GLN A 70 -0.06 1.78 -9.33
C GLN A 70 -1.16 1.14 -8.51
N ALA A 71 -1.59 -0.09 -8.85
CA ALA A 71 -2.59 -0.80 -8.07
C ALA A 71 -2.08 -1.21 -6.69
N HIS A 72 -0.79 -1.54 -6.57
CA HIS A 72 -0.20 -1.82 -5.26
C HIS A 72 -0.19 -0.56 -4.38
N LEU A 73 0.21 0.60 -4.92
CA LEU A 73 0.13 1.88 -4.21
C LEU A 73 -1.31 2.22 -3.82
N ALA A 74 -2.26 2.06 -4.74
CA ALA A 74 -3.67 2.30 -4.48
C ALA A 74 -4.22 1.40 -3.37
N ALA A 75 -3.78 0.13 -3.31
CA ALA A 75 -4.17 -0.79 -2.25
C ALA A 75 -3.62 -0.36 -0.88
N ILE A 76 -2.37 0.10 -0.81
CA ILE A 76 -1.79 0.67 0.42
C ILE A 76 -2.59 1.91 0.85
N GLN A 77 -2.85 2.83 -0.07
CA GLN A 77 -3.63 4.06 0.22
C GLN A 77 -5.10 3.78 0.55
N GLY A 78 -5.65 2.67 0.07
CA GLY A 78 -7.00 2.19 0.41
C GLY A 78 -7.15 1.78 1.87
N GLY A 79 -6.05 1.55 2.58
CA GLY A 79 -6.03 1.18 3.98
C GLY A 79 -5.92 -0.33 4.22
N PRO A 80 -5.81 -0.74 5.51
CA PRO A 80 -5.53 -2.13 5.90
C PRO A 80 -6.43 -3.18 5.27
N ASP A 81 -7.74 -2.93 5.22
CA ASP A 81 -8.73 -3.92 4.74
C ASP A 81 -8.58 -4.18 3.25
N VAL A 82 -8.35 -3.13 2.44
CA VAL A 82 -8.08 -3.27 1.01
C VAL A 82 -6.73 -3.94 0.78
N TYR A 83 -5.71 -3.51 1.52
CA TYR A 83 -4.38 -4.07 1.34
C TYR A 83 -4.31 -5.53 1.76
N ASP A 84 -5.07 -5.95 2.77
CA ASP A 84 -5.19 -7.36 3.16
C ASP A 84 -5.74 -8.23 2.02
N VAL A 85 -6.72 -7.75 1.25
CA VAL A 85 -7.22 -8.47 0.05
C VAL A 85 -6.09 -8.69 -0.95
N PHE A 86 -5.26 -7.67 -1.20
CA PHE A 86 -4.09 -7.82 -2.08
C PHE A 86 -3.09 -8.84 -1.52
N LEU A 87 -2.81 -8.79 -0.21
CA LEU A 87 -1.84 -9.68 0.44
C LEU A 87 -2.31 -11.14 0.52
N GLN A 88 -3.61 -11.39 0.59
CA GLN A 88 -4.16 -12.74 0.52
C GLN A 88 -3.82 -13.41 -0.82
N LYS A 89 -3.81 -12.64 -1.91
CA LYS A 89 -3.47 -13.14 -3.26
C LYS A 89 -1.98 -13.05 -3.58
N TRP A 90 -1.31 -12.02 -3.07
CA TRP A 90 0.12 -11.77 -3.29
C TRP A 90 0.86 -11.44 -1.98
N PRO A 91 1.16 -12.44 -1.13
CA PRO A 91 1.77 -12.21 0.17
C PRO A 91 3.13 -11.49 0.11
N HIS A 92 3.88 -11.67 -0.99
CA HIS A 92 5.18 -11.04 -1.19
C HIS A 92 5.11 -9.51 -1.27
N LEU A 93 3.94 -8.93 -1.56
CA LEU A 93 3.77 -7.48 -1.68
C LEU A 93 4.05 -6.74 -0.37
N ILE A 94 3.92 -7.40 0.80
CA ILE A 94 4.13 -6.79 2.12
C ILE A 94 5.52 -6.16 2.28
N ASN A 95 6.54 -6.69 1.59
CA ASN A 95 7.93 -6.23 1.64
C ASN A 95 8.44 -5.71 0.28
N TYR A 96 7.56 -5.54 -0.71
CA TYR A 96 7.97 -5.22 -2.08
C TYR A 96 8.59 -3.82 -2.18
N GLU A 97 9.69 -3.69 -2.93
CA GLU A 97 10.34 -2.41 -3.18
C GLU A 97 9.65 -1.66 -4.32
N LEU A 98 9.04 -0.52 -3.99
CA LEU A 98 8.25 0.34 -4.86
C LEU A 98 9.10 1.42 -5.54
N GLY A 99 10.40 1.14 -5.70
CA GLY A 99 11.39 2.06 -6.25
C GLY A 99 11.47 3.35 -5.43
N HIS A 100 11.28 4.50 -6.09
CA HIS A 100 11.35 5.82 -5.44
C HIS A 100 10.32 6.02 -4.32
N ASN A 101 9.24 5.23 -4.30
CA ASN A 101 8.23 5.31 -3.23
C ASN A 101 8.68 4.60 -1.95
N GLY A 102 9.77 3.80 -1.98
CA GLY A 102 10.21 3.03 -0.82
C GLY A 102 9.53 1.67 -0.74
N ASN A 103 8.98 1.32 0.42
CA ASN A 103 8.25 0.06 0.63
C ASN A 103 6.98 0.31 1.47
N PRO A 104 6.08 -0.69 1.63
CA PRO A 104 4.78 -0.48 2.29
C PRO A 104 4.90 0.12 3.68
N ILE A 105 5.76 -0.42 4.56
CA ILE A 105 5.97 0.14 5.90
C ILE A 105 6.55 1.56 5.86
N GLY A 106 7.50 1.83 4.96
CA GLY A 106 8.09 3.16 4.80
C GLY A 106 7.05 4.21 4.37
N LEU A 107 6.20 3.88 3.40
CA LEU A 107 5.09 4.74 2.97
C LEU A 107 4.09 5.00 4.10
N SER A 108 3.64 3.95 4.79
CA SER A 108 2.68 4.11 5.90
C SER A 108 3.20 5.02 7.01
N VAL A 109 4.50 4.95 7.28
CA VAL A 109 5.16 5.79 8.28
C VAL A 109 5.22 7.25 7.82
N LEU A 110 5.62 7.53 6.58
CA LEU A 110 5.70 8.90 6.06
C LEU A 110 4.34 9.58 5.94
N ASP A 111 3.31 8.79 5.62
CA ASP A 111 1.93 9.27 5.51
C ASP A 111 1.27 9.46 6.89
N ASN A 112 1.95 9.13 7.99
CA ASN A 112 1.40 9.08 9.35
C ASN A 112 0.12 8.21 9.44
N ASP A 113 0.01 7.19 8.59
CA ASP A 113 -1.13 6.27 8.56
C ASP A 113 -1.00 5.23 9.68
N MET A 114 -1.34 5.64 10.90
CA MET A 114 -1.27 4.80 12.09
C MET A 114 -2.01 3.44 11.93
N PRO A 115 -3.25 3.37 11.40
CA PRO A 115 -3.88 2.10 11.05
C PRO A 115 -3.03 1.20 10.17
N MET A 116 -2.43 1.74 9.10
CA MET A 116 -1.61 0.94 8.19
C MET A 116 -0.27 0.54 8.83
N VAL A 117 0.39 1.42 9.59
CA VAL A 117 1.61 1.07 10.34
C VAL A 117 1.34 -0.10 11.29
N LYS A 118 0.24 -0.04 12.06
CA LYS A 118 -0.18 -1.14 12.95
C LYS A 118 -0.46 -2.42 12.17
N PHE A 119 -1.15 -2.33 11.04
CA PHE A 119 -1.46 -3.48 10.21
C PHE A 119 -0.18 -4.15 9.68
N VAL A 120 0.73 -3.39 9.08
CA VAL A 120 1.97 -3.90 8.49
C VAL A 120 2.89 -4.51 9.55
N LEU A 121 3.06 -3.86 10.70
CA LEU A 121 3.79 -4.43 11.84
C LEU A 121 3.11 -5.68 12.39
N GLY A 122 1.77 -5.69 12.46
CA GLY A 122 0.97 -6.85 12.87
C GLY A 122 1.10 -8.05 11.94
N LYS A 123 1.49 -7.84 10.67
CA LYS A 123 1.87 -8.90 9.72
C LYS A 123 3.32 -9.40 9.90
N GLY A 124 4.06 -8.88 10.89
CA GLY A 124 5.42 -9.32 11.23
C GLY A 124 6.52 -8.65 10.41
N VAL A 125 6.26 -7.51 9.78
CA VAL A 125 7.30 -6.74 9.07
C VAL A 125 8.30 -6.17 10.07
N ASP A 126 9.59 -6.35 9.79
CA ASP A 126 10.67 -5.75 10.58
C ASP A 126 10.71 -4.22 10.33
N PRO A 127 10.50 -3.37 11.36
CA PRO A 127 10.52 -1.91 11.20
C PRO A 127 11.86 -1.37 10.70
N ASN A 128 12.96 -2.11 10.86
CA ASN A 128 14.27 -1.72 10.34
C ASN A 128 14.37 -1.79 8.81
N THR A 129 13.39 -2.40 8.14
CA THR A 129 13.30 -2.43 6.68
C THR A 129 12.62 -1.20 6.11
N ALA A 130 12.01 -0.34 6.93
CA ALA A 130 11.33 0.85 6.47
C ALA A 130 12.27 1.76 5.70
N GLN A 131 11.85 2.15 4.50
CA GLN A 131 12.64 2.98 3.61
C GLN A 131 11.77 3.91 2.76
N TYR A 132 12.34 5.06 2.40
CA TYR A 132 11.83 5.96 1.37
C TYR A 132 12.83 6.02 0.22
N GLY A 133 12.38 5.71 -1.00
CA GLY A 133 13.30 5.35 -2.07
C GLY A 133 14.22 4.22 -1.63
N HIS A 134 15.53 4.40 -1.78
CA HIS A 134 16.55 3.45 -1.34
C HIS A 134 17.19 3.83 0.02
N ARG A 135 16.55 4.72 0.79
CA ARG A 135 17.07 5.21 2.07
C ARG A 135 16.34 4.57 3.25
N GLN A 136 17.03 3.68 3.95
CA GLN A 136 16.50 3.04 5.16
C GLN A 136 16.41 4.03 6.32
N PHE A 137 15.33 3.94 7.08
CA PHE A 137 15.00 4.85 8.18
C PHE A 137 15.90 4.67 9.41
N ASN A 138 16.39 3.45 9.64
CA ASN A 138 17.27 3.10 10.77
C ASN A 138 18.74 3.53 10.57
N LYS A 139 19.06 4.21 9.47
CA LYS A 139 20.40 4.74 9.21
C LYS A 139 20.55 6.10 9.89
N PRO A 140 21.64 6.34 10.66
CA PRO A 140 21.85 7.61 11.37
C PRO A 140 21.76 8.83 10.47
N GLU A 141 22.32 8.76 9.26
CA GLU A 141 22.33 9.84 8.29
C GLU A 141 20.94 10.16 7.71
N ASN A 142 19.99 9.23 7.78
CA ASN A 142 18.64 9.41 7.27
C ASN A 142 17.65 9.78 8.39
N PHE A 143 17.92 9.35 9.64
CA PHE A 143 16.99 9.49 10.76
C PHE A 143 16.42 10.90 10.94
N PRO A 144 17.25 11.98 11.01
CA PRO A 144 16.75 13.34 11.21
C PRO A 144 15.80 13.83 10.11
N THR A 145 15.90 13.29 8.89
CA THR A 145 15.14 13.78 7.73
C THR A 145 13.69 13.32 7.80
N TRP A 146 13.45 12.03 8.04
CA TRP A 146 12.10 11.49 8.08
C TRP A 146 11.44 11.71 9.45
N CYS A 147 12.20 11.60 10.55
CA CYS A 147 11.61 11.71 11.90
C CYS A 147 11.06 13.11 12.19
N ALA A 148 11.55 14.15 11.50
CA ALA A 148 11.05 15.51 11.61
C ALA A 148 9.63 15.70 11.05
N HIS A 149 9.14 14.76 10.24
CA HIS A 149 7.86 14.83 9.53
C HIS A 149 6.87 13.73 9.96
N VAL A 150 7.27 12.87 10.91
CA VAL A 150 6.49 11.74 11.37
C VAL A 150 6.07 11.97 12.82
N ASP A 151 4.81 11.67 13.12
CA ASP A 151 4.21 11.81 14.42
C ASP A 151 4.95 10.94 15.45
N LYS A 152 5.15 11.51 16.65
CA LYS A 152 5.82 10.82 17.74
C LYS A 152 5.21 9.46 18.06
N ASP A 153 3.89 9.33 18.00
CA ASP A 153 3.20 8.07 18.27
C ASP A 153 3.56 6.97 17.25
N VAL A 154 3.77 7.34 15.98
CA VAL A 154 4.23 6.40 14.95
C VAL A 154 5.67 5.98 15.24
N ILE A 155 6.54 6.93 15.61
CA ILE A 155 7.93 6.64 15.98
C ILE A 155 7.98 5.71 17.20
N ASP A 156 7.22 6.03 18.24
CA ASP A 156 7.15 5.24 19.48
C ASP A 156 6.62 3.83 19.19
N LEU A 157 5.65 3.69 18.28
CA LEU A 157 5.15 2.38 17.82
C LEU A 157 6.25 1.57 17.11
N LEU A 158 7.03 2.19 16.21
CA LEU A 158 8.13 1.53 15.52
C LEU A 158 9.23 1.10 16.50
N VAL A 159 9.61 1.97 17.45
CA VAL A 159 10.59 1.66 18.51
C VAL A 159 10.11 0.51 19.37
N GLY A 160 8.83 0.51 19.75
CA GLY A 160 8.19 -0.60 20.47
C GLY A 160 8.23 -1.92 19.70
N HIS A 161 8.30 -1.88 18.37
CA HIS A 161 8.49 -3.06 17.49
C HIS A 161 9.96 -3.33 17.13
N GLY A 162 10.91 -2.66 17.77
CA GLY A 162 12.34 -2.93 17.60
C GLY A 162 13.03 -2.12 16.51
N LEU A 163 12.46 -0.97 16.08
CA LEU A 163 13.18 -0.02 15.25
C LEU A 163 14.46 0.42 15.98
N LYS A 164 15.60 0.24 15.33
CA LYS A 164 16.88 0.74 15.84
C LYS A 164 16.99 2.22 15.49
N VAL A 165 16.78 3.06 16.50
CA VAL A 165 17.12 4.48 16.42
C VAL A 165 18.59 4.58 16.80
N THR A 166 19.43 4.98 15.85
CA THR A 166 20.82 5.29 16.16
C THR A 166 20.88 6.66 16.80
N GLU A 167 21.20 6.71 18.09
CA GLU A 167 21.61 7.95 18.74
C GLU A 167 22.84 8.51 18.00
N THR A 168 22.88 9.83 17.79
CA THR A 168 24.10 10.50 17.34
C THR A 168 25.23 10.22 18.36
N PRO A 169 26.51 10.16 17.96
CA PRO A 169 27.62 9.90 18.88
C PRO A 169 27.95 11.09 19.81
N GLU A 170 26.98 11.59 20.57
CA GLU A 170 27.13 12.75 21.47
C GLU A 170 26.93 12.42 22.95
N GLN A 171 26.89 11.15 23.33
CA GLN A 171 26.81 10.72 24.74
C GLN A 171 28.02 9.93 25.26
N GLU A 172 29.13 9.86 24.51
CA GLU A 172 30.39 9.30 25.02
C GLU A 172 31.32 10.32 25.71
N SER A 173 30.94 11.60 25.85
CA SER A 173 31.82 12.64 26.47
C SER A 173 31.35 13.20 27.81
N ARG A 174 30.33 12.62 28.45
CA ARG A 174 29.85 13.13 29.76
C ARG A 174 30.26 12.31 30.98
N ASP A 175 31.01 11.23 30.81
CA ASP A 175 31.49 10.38 31.92
C ASP A 175 33.01 10.05 31.86
N ALA A 176 33.83 10.88 31.20
CA ALA A 176 35.30 10.77 31.21
C ALA A 176 35.98 11.98 31.86
#